data_AF-A0A0G1WNK5-F1
#
_entry.id   AF-A0A0G1WNK5-F1
#
_cell.length_a   1.000
_cell.length_b   1.000
_cell.length_c   1.000
_cell.angle_alpha   90.00
_cell.angle_beta   90.00
_cell.angle_gamma   90.00
#
_symmetry.space_group_name_H-M   'P 1'
#
loop_
_entity.id
_entity.type
_entity.pdbx_description
1 polymer ?
#
loop_
_entity_poly.entity_id
_entity_poly.type
_entity_poly.pdbx_seq_one_letter_code
_entity_poly.pdbx_strand_id
1 'polypeptide(L)'
;MQKAERDGSFWAFALINGRLAEFDFEVIRGKFYMGMGHCYVKRSEYKTKKEQKWIDNDIKRYRFTYRNKKYRRVGERAPLPVKRYRISKKIEKGMSFEEQKSKLKLK
;
A
#
# COMPACT_ATOMS: atom_id res chain seq x y z
N MET A 1 -22.87 -6.74 -16.63
CA MET A 1 -22.01 -7.67 -15.86
C MET A 1 -21.19 -6.86 -14.86
N GLN A 2 -21.56 -6.89 -13.58
CA GLN A 2 -20.76 -6.26 -12.51
C GLN A 2 -19.60 -7.21 -12.20
N LYS A 3 -18.38 -6.79 -12.53
CA LYS A 3 -17.16 -7.56 -12.26
C LYS A 3 -17.02 -7.62 -10.73
N ALA A 4 -17.06 -8.80 -10.13
CA ALA A 4 -16.77 -8.96 -8.71
C ALA A 4 -15.41 -8.30 -8.44
N GLU A 5 -15.42 -7.16 -7.76
CA GLU A 5 -14.20 -6.48 -7.35
C GLU A 5 -13.50 -7.42 -6.38
N ARG A 6 -12.42 -8.04 -6.86
CA ARG A 6 -11.63 -8.95 -6.06
C ARG A 6 -10.95 -8.12 -4.99
N ASP A 7 -11.35 -8.35 -3.75
CA ASP A 7 -10.60 -7.87 -2.60
C ASP A 7 -9.16 -8.37 -2.70
N GLY A 8 -8.20 -7.50 -2.43
CA GLY A 8 -6.79 -7.84 -2.60
C GLY A 8 -5.87 -6.63 -2.54
N SER A 9 -4.57 -6.92 -2.54
CA SER A 9 -3.48 -5.94 -2.59
C SER A 9 -2.86 -5.93 -3.99
N PHE A 10 -2.62 -4.75 -4.53
CA PHE A 10 -2.21 -4.54 -5.91
C PHE A 10 -1.06 -3.54 -5.99
N TRP A 11 -0.25 -3.68 -7.03
CA TRP A 11 0.80 -2.74 -7.42
C TRP A 11 0.47 -2.14 -8.78
N ALA A 12 0.71 -0.84 -8.93
CA ALA A 12 0.51 -0.13 -10.19
C ALA A 12 1.42 1.10 -10.29
N PHE A 13 1.42 1.72 -11.46
CA PHE A 13 2.06 3.02 -11.67
C PHE A 13 1.08 4.18 -11.47
N ALA A 14 1.56 5.31 -10.98
CA ALA A 14 0.78 6.53 -10.86
C ALA A 14 1.60 7.76 -11.20
N LEU A 15 0.89 8.85 -11.50
CA LEU A 15 1.46 10.19 -11.42
C LEU A 15 1.14 10.77 -10.05
N ILE A 16 2.17 10.94 -9.22
CA ILE A 16 2.06 11.52 -7.89
C ILE A 16 2.81 12.85 -7.90
N ASN A 17 2.08 13.95 -7.63
CA ASN A 17 2.62 15.31 -7.74
C ASN A 17 3.28 15.57 -9.10
N GLY A 18 2.72 15.01 -10.19
CA GLY A 18 3.23 15.15 -11.55
C GLY A 18 4.45 14.27 -11.89
N ARG A 19 4.90 13.40 -10.98
CA ARG A 19 6.05 12.51 -11.18
C ARG A 19 5.61 11.04 -11.23
N LEU A 20 6.27 10.26 -12.07
CA LEU A 20 6.03 8.82 -12.15
C LEU A 20 6.45 8.15 -10.84
N ALA A 21 5.56 7.31 -10.32
CA ALA A 21 5.80 6.54 -9.12
C ALA A 21 5.17 5.15 -9.22
N GLU A 22 5.80 4.17 -8.59
CA GLU A 22 5.14 2.94 -8.19
C GLU A 22 4.40 3.16 -6.87
N PHE A 23 3.23 2.57 -6.74
CA PHE A 23 2.45 2.64 -5.50
C PHE A 23 1.67 1.34 -5.29
N ASP A 24 1.38 1.06 -4.02
CA ASP A 24 0.54 -0.04 -3.60
C ASP A 24 -0.84 0.47 -3.17
N PHE A 25 -1.86 -0.35 -3.44
CA PHE A 25 -3.22 -0.08 -2.97
C PHE A 25 -3.95 -1.38 -2.69
N GLU A 26 -5.04 -1.26 -1.94
CA GLU A 26 -5.92 -2.38 -1.64
C GLU A 26 -7.35 -2.07 -2.06
N VAL A 27 -8.06 -3.12 -2.45
CA VAL A 27 -9.51 -3.09 -2.60
C VAL A 27 -10.08 -3.98 -1.50
N ILE A 28 -10.96 -3.41 -0.67
CA ILE A 28 -11.62 -4.13 0.43
C ILE A 28 -13.10 -3.82 0.37
N ARG A 29 -13.94 -4.84 0.17
CA ARG A 29 -15.38 -4.73 -0.06
C ARG A 29 -15.70 -3.70 -1.14
N GLY A 30 -14.94 -3.75 -2.24
CA GLY A 30 -15.07 -2.82 -3.38
C GLY A 30 -14.62 -1.38 -3.11
N LYS A 31 -14.02 -1.08 -1.95
CA LYS A 31 -13.50 0.25 -1.63
C LYS A 31 -12.00 0.29 -1.84
N PHE A 32 -11.54 1.35 -2.52
CA PHE A 32 -10.12 1.62 -2.75
C PHE A 32 -9.48 2.25 -1.50
N TYR A 33 -8.41 1.64 -1.01
CA TYR A 33 -7.57 2.15 0.08
C TYR A 33 -6.15 2.34 -0.42
N MET A 34 -5.56 3.49 -0.07
CA MET A 34 -4.14 3.69 -0.33
C MET A 34 -3.33 2.77 0.58
N GLY A 35 -2.31 2.14 -0.01
CA GLY A 35 -1.39 1.25 0.68
C GLY A 35 -0.36 1.99 1.53
N MET A 36 0.79 1.35 1.74
CA MET A 36 1.84 1.86 2.62
C MET A 36 2.54 3.10 2.05
N GLY A 37 2.61 3.26 0.73
CA GLY A 37 3.32 4.41 0.18
C GLY A 37 3.43 4.46 -1.34
N HIS A 38 4.43 5.22 -1.78
CA HIS A 38 4.84 5.28 -3.16
C HIS A 38 6.36 5.48 -3.24
N CYS A 39 6.96 5.04 -4.33
CA CYS A 39 8.35 5.30 -4.66
C CYS A 39 8.43 5.97 -6.03
N TYR A 40 9.19 7.07 -6.13
CA TYR A 40 9.42 7.70 -7.43
C TYR A 40 10.40 6.88 -8.25
N VAL A 41 10.06 6.65 -9.51
CA VAL A 41 10.84 5.82 -10.43
C VAL A 41 11.09 6.55 -11.74
N LYS A 42 12.13 6.16 -12.48
CA LYS A 42 12.40 6.74 -13.80
C LYS A 42 11.82 5.83 -14.87
N ARG A 43 11.10 6.43 -15.82
CA ARG A 43 10.51 5.67 -16.95
C ARG A 43 11.55 4.89 -17.76
N SER A 44 12.80 5.36 -17.80
CA SER A 44 13.93 4.71 -18.47
C SER A 44 14.39 3.40 -17.81
N GLU A 45 14.00 3.13 -16.57
CA GLU A 45 14.36 1.90 -15.85
C GLU A 45 13.55 0.69 -16.37
N TYR A 46 12.39 0.95 -16.99
CA TYR A 46 11.49 -0.06 -17.55
C TYR A 46 11.74 -0.20 -19.05
N LYS A 47 12.37 -1.28 -19.49
CA LYS A 47 12.90 -1.35 -20.87
C LYS A 47 11.93 -1.97 -21.86
N THR A 48 10.97 -2.76 -21.41
CA THR A 48 10.11 -3.52 -22.31
C THR A 48 8.92 -2.69 -22.80
N LYS A 49 8.50 -2.91 -24.05
CA LYS A 49 7.29 -2.29 -24.61
C LYS A 49 6.05 -2.59 -23.76
N LYS A 50 6.02 -3.75 -23.10
CA LYS A 50 4.93 -4.18 -22.23
C LYS A 50 4.84 -3.32 -20.97
N GLU A 51 5.95 -3.12 -20.26
CA GLU A 51 6.00 -2.26 -19.07
C GLU A 51 5.67 -0.82 -19.42
N GLN A 52 6.20 -0.31 -20.53
CA GLN A 52 5.89 1.03 -21.02
C GLN A 52 4.38 1.20 -21.24
N LYS A 53 3.73 0.20 -21.83
CA LYS A 53 2.27 0.18 -22.02
C LYS A 53 1.50 0.07 -20.70
N TRP A 54 2.02 -0.67 -19.71
CA TRP A 54 1.43 -0.72 -18.38
C TRP A 54 1.50 0.64 -17.69
N ILE A 55 2.67 1.29 -17.70
CA ILE A 55 2.85 2.66 -17.21
C ILE A 55 1.82 3.58 -17.86
N ASP A 56 1.72 3.58 -19.19
CA ASP A 56 0.80 4.48 -19.91
C ASP A 56 -0.68 4.26 -19.57
N ASN A 57 -1.08 3.01 -19.36
CA ASN A 57 -2.45 2.69 -18.99
C ASN A 57 -2.75 3.08 -17.55
N ASP A 58 -1.80 2.87 -16.65
CA ASP A 58 -1.95 3.11 -15.22
C ASP A 58 -1.93 4.61 -14.90
N ILE A 59 -1.00 5.40 -15.46
CA ILE A 59 -0.91 6.85 -15.22
C ILE A 59 -2.11 7.65 -15.76
N LYS A 60 -2.90 7.05 -16.67
CA LYS A 60 -4.19 7.63 -17.11
C LYS A 60 -5.25 7.50 -16.03
N ARG A 61 -5.23 6.43 -15.25
CA ARG A 61 -6.22 6.10 -14.21
C ARG A 61 -5.82 6.63 -12.84
N TYR A 62 -4.53 6.57 -12.52
CA TYR A 62 -4.01 6.84 -11.20
C TYR A 62 -3.19 8.12 -11.19
N ARG A 63 -3.87 9.21 -10.82
CA ARG A 63 -3.28 10.54 -10.68
C ARG A 63 -3.61 11.09 -9.31
N PHE A 64 -2.56 11.36 -8.54
CA PHE A 64 -2.69 11.76 -7.15
C PHE A 64 -1.85 12.98 -6.81
N THR A 65 -2.31 13.72 -5.81
CA THR A 65 -1.47 14.67 -5.07
C THR A 65 -1.16 14.07 -3.70
N TYR A 66 0.07 14.23 -3.26
CA TYR A 66 0.52 13.80 -1.94
C TYR A 66 1.06 15.00 -1.15
N ARG A 67 0.38 15.35 -0.06
CA ARG A 67 0.77 16.45 0.85
C ARG A 67 0.35 16.11 2.27
N ASN A 68 1.18 16.45 3.26
CA ASN A 68 0.91 16.21 4.68
C ASN A 68 0.53 14.74 4.98
N LYS A 69 1.27 13.79 4.39
CA LYS A 69 1.06 12.34 4.52
C LYS A 69 -0.33 11.85 4.07
N LYS A 70 -1.01 12.60 3.21
CA LYS A 70 -2.33 12.28 2.68
C LYS A 70 -2.30 12.29 1.16
N TYR A 71 -2.89 11.26 0.57
CA TYR A 71 -3.12 11.16 -0.86
C TYR A 71 -4.49 11.73 -1.21
N ARG A 72 -4.62 12.38 -2.36
CA ARG A 72 -5.89 12.81 -2.94
C ARG A 72 -5.87 12.49 -4.42
N ARG A 73 -6.99 12.09 -5.00
CA ARG A 73 -7.13 12.08 -6.47
C ARG A 73 -7.09 13.51 -6.98
N VAL A 74 -6.43 13.72 -8.12
CA VAL A 74 -6.40 15.03 -8.76
C VAL A 74 -7.84 15.46 -9.08
N GLY A 75 -8.24 16.64 -8.61
CA GLY A 75 -9.61 17.16 -8.74
C GLY A 75 -10.52 16.87 -7.54
N GLU A 76 -10.14 15.96 -6.65
CA GLU A 76 -10.91 15.66 -5.44
C GLU A 76 -10.44 16.46 -4.22
N ARG A 77 -11.39 16.88 -3.38
CA ARG A 77 -11.09 17.60 -2.14
C ARG A 77 -10.73 16.65 -1.00
N ALA A 78 -11.38 15.49 -0.94
CA ALA A 78 -11.22 14.54 0.15
C ALA A 78 -9.93 13.71 -0.01
N PRO A 79 -9.21 13.42 1.09
CA PRO A 79 -8.12 12.47 1.05
C PRO A 79 -8.64 11.04 0.87
N LEU A 80 -7.86 10.23 0.17
CA LEU A 80 -8.11 8.79 0.06
C LEU A 80 -7.93 8.14 1.43
N PRO A 81 -8.79 7.16 1.77
CA PRO A 81 -8.61 6.41 2.99
C PRO A 81 -7.30 5.61 2.90
N VAL A 82 -6.53 5.61 3.98
CA VAL A 82 -5.30 4.82 4.11
C VAL A 82 -5.60 3.63 4.99
N LYS A 83 -5.11 2.44 4.63
CA LYS A 83 -5.21 1.28 5.51
C LYS A 83 -4.39 1.54 6.77
N ARG A 84 -5.05 1.62 7.92
CA ARG A 84 -4.35 1.67 9.20
C ARG A 84 -4.07 0.24 9.65
N TYR A 85 -2.81 -0.19 9.61
CA TYR A 85 -2.40 -1.38 10.33
C TYR A 85 -2.49 -1.06 11.84
N ARG A 86 -3.57 -1.51 12.47
CA ARG A 86 -3.65 -1.50 13.93
C ARG A 86 -2.76 -2.62 14.41
N ILE A 87 -1.52 -2.30 14.77
CA ILE A 87 -0.69 -3.22 15.54
C ILE A 87 -1.44 -3.41 16.87
N SER A 88 -2.01 -4.58 17.08
CA SER A 88 -2.50 -4.93 18.41
C SER A 88 -1.28 -4.95 19.31
N LYS A 89 -1.22 -4.04 20.30
CA LYS A 89 -0.34 -4.26 21.45
C LYS A 89 -0.90 -5.48 22.17
N LYS A 90 -0.52 -6.70 21.74
CA LYS A 90 -0.52 -7.83 22.67
C LYS A 90 0.48 -7.44 23.74
N ILE A 91 -0.02 -6.97 24.88
CA ILE A 91 0.77 -6.92 26.10
C ILE A 91 0.93 -8.40 26.48
N GLU A 92 1.89 -9.08 25.87
CA GLU A 92 2.34 -10.34 26.43
C GLU A 92 2.99 -9.97 27.76
N LYS A 93 2.41 -10.43 28.87
CA LYS A 93 3.12 -10.43 30.16
C LYS A 93 4.43 -11.17 29.89
N GLY A 94 5.55 -10.44 29.84
CA GLY A 94 6.86 -11.06 29.70
C GLY A 94 7.02 -12.09 30.81
N MET A 95 7.33 -13.33 30.45
CA MET A 95 7.65 -14.38 31.42
C MET A 95 8.92 -13.95 32.15
N SER A 96 8.89 -13.99 33.48
CA SER A 96 10.04 -13.77 34.34
C SER A 96 11.18 -14.73 33.99
N PHE A 97 12.43 -14.30 34.18
CA PHE A 97 13.61 -15.14 34.01
C PHE A 97 13.55 -16.43 34.85
N GLU A 98 12.90 -16.37 36.02
CA GLU A 98 12.63 -17.53 36.88
C GLU A 98 11.64 -18.52 36.22
N GLU A 99 10.60 -18.02 35.56
CA GLU A 99 9.60 -18.85 34.85
C GLU A 99 10.20 -19.53 33.61
N GLN A 100 11.21 -18.91 32.99
CA GLN A 100 11.94 -19.51 31.88
C GLN A 100 12.86 -20.65 32.37
N LYS A 101 13.53 -20.46 33.51
CA LYS A 101 14.39 -21.48 34.13
C LYS A 101 13.61 -22.72 34.57
N SER A 102 12.40 -22.55 35.13
CA SER A 102 11.60 -23.70 35.59
C SER A 102 11.12 -24.59 34.44
N LYS A 103 10.79 -24.00 33.28
CA LYS A 103 10.42 -24.75 32.07
C LYS A 103 11.59 -25.49 31.42
N LEU A 104 12.80 -24.92 31.45
CA LEU A 104 13.98 -25.57 30.90
C LEU A 104 14.46 -26.77 31.73
N LYS A 105 14.09 -26.84 33.01
CA LYS A 105 14.48 -27.93 33.93
C LYS A 105 13.55 -29.15 33.90
N LEU A 106 12.54 -29.20 33.03
CA LEU A 106 11.80 -30.42 32.74
C LEU A 106 12.42 -31.15 31.54
N LYS A 107 13.48 -31.90 31.82
CA LYS A 107 13.90 -33.11 31.11
C LYS A 107 14.71 -33.98 32.06
#